data_AF-A0A0C2FQP4-F1
#
_entry.id   AF-A0A0C2FQP4-F1
#
_cell.length_a   1.000
_cell.length_b   1.000
_cell.length_c   1.000
_cell.angle_alpha   90.00
_cell.angle_beta   90.00
_cell.angle_gamma   90.00
#
_symmetry.space_group_name_H-M   'P 1'
#
loop_
_entity.id
_entity.type
_entity.pdbx_description
1 polymer ?
#
loop_
_entity_poly.entity_id
_entity_poly.type
_entity_poly.pdbx_seq_one_letter_code
_entity_poly.pdbx_strand_id
1 'polypeptide(L)' 'MQVHGCVWRVPEELAEELDRQEAGYHRLTVPIECSDCMIECRTYQYSNAKAKSEPPSPHYKTVILAGAVEHSLPASYIK' A
#
# COMPACT_ATOMS: atom_id res chain seq x y z
N MET A 1 -5.22 -8.20 -12.19
CA MET A 1 -3.99 -7.43 -11.88
C MET A 1 -3.53 -7.82 -10.49
N GLN A 2 -2.24 -8.02 -10.29
CA GLN A 2 -1.64 -8.28 -8.98
C GLN A 2 -0.96 -7.00 -8.50
N VAL A 3 -1.03 -6.72 -7.21
CA VAL A 3 -0.38 -5.58 -6.56
C VAL A 3 0.66 -6.15 -5.60
N HIS A 4 1.90 -5.68 -5.70
CA HIS A 4 2.96 -6.00 -4.74
C HIS A 4 3.16 -4.82 -3.80
N GLY A 5 3.48 -5.13 -2.55
CA GLY A 5 3.72 -4.16 -1.50
C GLY A 5 4.51 -4.78 -0.35
N CYS A 6 4.69 -3.99 0.70
CA CYS A 6 5.36 -4.42 1.92
C CYS A 6 4.33 -4.65 3.02
N VAL A 7 4.55 -5.69 3.84
CA VAL A 7 3.77 -5.93 5.04
C VAL A 7 4.57 -5.48 6.25
N TRP A 8 3.95 -4.65 7.09
CA TRP A 8 4.56 -4.10 8.29
C TRP A 8 3.85 -4.62 9.53
N ARG A 9 4.61 -5.09 10.51
CA ARG A 9 4.09 -5.36 11.85
C ARG A 9 4.17 -4.07 12.66
N VAL A 10 3.02 -3.55 13.04
CA VAL A 10 2.88 -2.32 13.82
C VAL A 10 2.10 -2.64 15.10
N PRO A 11 2.46 -2.04 16.26
CA PRO A 11 1.66 -2.18 17.48
C PRO A 11 0.22 -1.66 17.30
N GLU A 12 -0.76 -2.34 17.90
CA GLU A 12 -2.19 -2.00 17.72
C GLU A 12 -2.53 -0.63 18.33
N GLU A 13 -1.80 -0.17 19.35
CA GLU A 13 -1.96 1.17 19.92
C GLU A 13 -1.69 2.30 18.92
N LEU A 14 -1.00 2.03 17.80
CA LEU A 14 -0.76 2.99 16.71
C LEU A 14 -1.80 2.85 15.58
N ALA A 15 -2.77 1.95 15.70
CA ALA A 15 -3.78 1.71 14.67
C ALA A 15 -4.59 2.98 14.35
N GLU A 16 -5.06 3.70 15.37
CA GLU A 16 -5.83 4.93 15.19
C GLU A 16 -5.01 6.07 14.59
N GLU A 17 -3.71 6.11 14.87
CA GLU A 17 -2.78 7.06 14.25
C GLU A 17 -2.66 6.81 12.75
N LEU A 18 -2.50 5.54 12.33
CA LEU A 18 -2.48 5.15 10.93
C LEU A 18 -3.79 5.54 10.22
N ASP A 19 -4.93 5.32 10.87
CA ASP A 19 -6.24 5.68 10.32
C ASP A 19 -6.39 7.19 10.08
N ARG A 20 -5.80 8.00 10.96
CA ARG A 20 -5.83 9.46 10.85
C ARG A 20 -4.92 9.97 9.74
N GLN A 21 -3.77 9.33 9.52
CA GLN A 21 -2.86 9.67 8.42
C GLN A 21 -3.51 9.39 7.05
N GLU A 22 -4.33 8.34 6.98
CA GLU A 22 -5.03 7.90 5.77
C GLU A 22 -6.46 8.48 5.66
N ALA A 23 -6.72 9.60 6.33
CA ALA A 23 -8.02 10.25 6.32
C ALA A 23 -8.50 10.53 4.88
N GLY A 24 -9.69 10.02 4.54
CA GLY A 24 -10.27 10.10 3.19
C GLY A 24 -10.10 8.82 2.36
N TYR A 25 -9.40 7.81 2.88
CA TYR A 25 -9.35 6.46 2.32
C TYR A 25 -10.26 5.50 3.09
N HIS A 26 -10.65 4.40 2.44
CA HIS A 26 -11.39 3.32 3.08
C HIS A 26 -10.42 2.31 3.66
N ARG A 27 -10.55 2.03 4.96
CA ARG A 27 -9.87 0.92 5.62
C ARG A 27 -10.42 -0.41 5.10
N LEU A 28 -9.52 -1.32 4.77
CA LEU A 28 -9.82 -2.67 4.32
C LEU A 28 -8.97 -3.68 5.10
N THR A 29 -9.47 -4.91 5.20
CA THR A 29 -8.67 -6.08 5.57
C THR A 29 -8.58 -6.97 4.35
N VAL A 30 -7.36 -7.32 3.94
CA VAL A 30 -7.11 -8.10 2.72
C VAL A 30 -6.20 -9.29 3.01
N PRO A 31 -6.45 -10.45 2.37
CA PRO A 31 -5.53 -11.57 2.41
C PRO A 31 -4.31 -11.28 1.52
N ILE A 32 -3.12 -11.35 2.09
CA ILE A 32 -1.84 -11.17 1.38
C ILE A 32 -1.12 -12.51 1.29
N GLU A 33 -0.72 -12.88 0.08
CA GLU A 33 0.16 -14.00 -0.19
C GLU A 33 1.61 -13.59 0.13
N CYS A 34 2.17 -14.24 1.14
CA CYS A 34 3.59 -14.21 1.48
C CYS A 34 4.22 -15.56 1.12
N SER A 35 5.55 -15.64 1.12
CA SER A 35 6.32 -16.79 0.60
C SER A 35 5.74 -18.17 0.94
N ASP A 36 5.31 -18.36 2.18
CA ASP A 36 4.84 -19.66 2.68
C ASP A 36 3.45 -19.60 3.36
N CYS A 37 2.79 -18.44 3.35
CA CYS A 37 1.53 -18.28 4.08
C CYS A 37 0.64 -17.15 3.54
N MET A 38 -0.64 -17.24 3.88
CA MET A 38 -1.61 -16.16 3.71
C MET A 38 -1.77 -15.42 5.04
N ILE A 39 -1.69 -14.09 5.01
CA ILE A 39 -1.88 -13.24 6.19
C ILE A 39 -2.92 -12.16 5.93
N GLU A 40 -3.84 -11.96 6.87
CA GLU A 40 -4.80 -10.85 6.82
C GLU A 40 -4.10 -9.57 7.24
N CYS A 41 -4.09 -8.57 6.35
CA CYS A 41 -3.45 -7.28 6.58
C CYS A 41 -4.45 -6.15 6.46
N ARG A 42 -4.29 -5.14 7.34
CA ARG A 42 -4.98 -3.85 7.18
C ARG A 42 -4.34 -3.07 6.04
N THR A 43 -5.16 -2.45 5.18
CA THR A 43 -4.71 -1.53 4.13
C THR A 43 -5.74 -0.43 3.91
N TYR A 44 -5.41 0.53 3.04
CA TYR A 44 -6.25 1.69 2.74
C TYR A 44 -6.38 1.87 1.23
N GLN A 45 -7.60 2.12 0.78
CA GLN A 45 -7.89 2.33 -0.64
C GLN A 45 -8.78 3.55 -0.83
N TYR A 46 -8.38 4.41 -1.77
CA TYR A 46 -9.23 5.48 -2.26
C TYR A 46 -10.27 4.91 -3.23
N SER A 47 -11.56 5.15 -3.00
CA SER A 47 -12.63 4.55 -3.82
C SER A 47 -13.68 5.56 -4.30
N ASN A 48 -13.33 6.84 -4.39
CA ASN A 48 -14.23 7.84 -4.95
C ASN A 48 -14.42 7.63 -6.47
N ALA A 49 -15.59 7.12 -6.86
CA ALA A 49 -15.93 6.84 -8.25
C ALA A 49 -15.93 8.09 -9.18
N LYS A 50 -15.99 9.30 -8.62
CA LYS A 50 -15.96 10.56 -9.39
C LYS A 50 -14.54 11.10 -9.60
N ALA A 51 -13.53 10.49 -8.98
CA ALA A 51 -12.16 10.93 -9.12
C ALA A 51 -11.63 10.67 -10.53
N LYS A 52 -10.90 11.65 -11.06
CA LYS A 52 -10.21 11.48 -12.35
C LYS A 52 -8.97 10.63 -12.15
N SER A 53 -8.71 9.75 -13.12
CA SER A 53 -7.45 9.01 -13.18
C SER A 53 -6.38 9.95 -13.74
N GLU A 54 -5.52 10.44 -12.85
CA GLU A 54 -4.42 11.34 -13.18
C GLU A 54 -3.10 10.69 -12.77
N PRO A 55 -1.99 10.95 -13.49
CA PRO A 55 -0.68 10.43 -13.11
C PRO A 55 -0.22 11.02 -11.77
N PRO A 56 0.56 10.27 -10.98
CA PRO A 56 1.16 10.80 -9.76
C PRO A 56 2.17 11.90 -10.08
N SER A 57 2.43 12.78 -9.11
CA SER A 57 3.52 13.74 -9.23
C SER A 57 4.87 13.02 -9.32
N PRO A 58 5.88 13.62 -9.98
CA PRO A 58 7.21 13.02 -10.07
C PRO A 58 7.82 12.69 -8.70
N HIS A 59 7.64 13.58 -7.71
CA HIS A 59 8.16 13.35 -6.35
C HIS A 59 7.51 12.13 -5.69
N TYR A 60 6.18 12.00 -5.77
CA TYR A 60 5.49 10.85 -5.21
C TYR A 60 5.93 9.55 -5.89
N LYS A 61 6.01 9.55 -7.23
CA LYS A 61 6.49 8.39 -7.99
C LYS A 61 7.91 7.98 -7.59
N THR A 62 8.82 8.93 -7.40
CA THR A 62 10.20 8.65 -6.99
C THR A 62 10.27 7.94 -5.64
N VAL A 63 9.50 8.39 -4.64
CA VAL A 63 9.48 7.77 -3.31
C VAL A 63 8.95 6.34 -3.38
N ILE A 64 7.87 6.11 -4.12
CA ILE A 64 7.29 4.77 -4.29
C ILE A 64 8.27 3.83 -4.99
N LEU A 65 8.94 4.27 -6.06
CA LEU A 65 9.94 3.46 -6.75
C LEU A 65 11.15 3.17 -5.87
N ALA A 66 11.63 4.15 -5.12
CA ALA A 66 12.76 3.97 -4.20
C ALA A 66 12.43 2.91 -3.14
N GLY A 67 11.26 2.98 -2.51
CA GLY A 67 10.82 1.98 -1.53
C GLY A 67 10.62 0.59 -2.14
N ALA A 68 10.12 0.51 -3.38
CA ALA A 68 9.97 -0.77 -4.08
C ALA A 68 11.33 -1.44 -4.34
N VAL A 69 12.36 -0.66 -4.72
CA VAL A 69 13.72 -1.15 -4.90
C VAL A 69 14.35 -1.53 -3.56
N GLU A 70 14.24 -0.67 -2.56
CA GLU A 70 14.79 -0.88 -1.20
C GLU A 70 14.27 -2.19 -0.59
N HIS A 71 12.97 -2.47 -0.73
CA HIS A 71 12.34 -3.67 -0.19
C HIS A 71 12.28 -4.85 -1.18
N SER A 72 13.05 -4.78 -2.27
CA SER A 72 13.24 -5.89 -3.21
C SER A 72 11.92 -6.45 -3.79
N LEU A 73 10.98 -5.56 -4.12
CA LEU A 73 9.79 -5.97 -4.88
C LEU A 73 10.23 -6.56 -6.24
N PRO A 74 9.43 -7.46 -6.85
CA PRO A 74 9.81 -8.11 -8.10
C PRO A 74 10.19 -7.10 -9.19
N ALA A 75 11.31 -7.32 -9.87
CA ALA A 75 11.79 -6.42 -10.93
C ALA A 75 10.78 -6.26 -12.07
N SER A 76 9.93 -7.26 -12.32
CA SER A 76 8.83 -7.18 -13.29
C SER A 76 7.69 -6.23 -12.90
N TYR A 77 7.58 -5.90 -11.61
CA TYR A 77 6.58 -5.00 -11.05
C TYR A 77 7.05 -3.54 -10.98
N ILE A 78 8.36 -3.32 -10.79
CA ILE A 78 8.97 -2.00 -10.75
C ILE A 78 9.09 -1.46 -12.19
N LYS A 79 8.40 -0.37 -12.53
CA LYS A 79 8.32 0.21 -13.89
C LYS A 79 8.44 1.73 -13.94
#